data_AF-A0A4Q1UJU1-F1
#
_entry.id   AF-A0A4Q1UJU1-F1
#
_cell.length_a   1.000
_cell.length_b   1.000
_cell.length_c   1.000
_cell.angle_alpha   90.00
_cell.angle_beta   90.00
_cell.angle_gamma   90.00
#
_symmetry.space_group_name_H-M   'P 1'
#
loop_
_entity.id
_entity.type
_entity.pdbx_description
1 polymer ?
#
loop_
_entity_poly.entity_id
_entity_poly.type
_entity_poly.pdbx_seq_one_letter_code
_entity_poly.pdbx_strand_id
1 'polypeptide(L)'
;MYVSPLYRKSLQLTELWGVPFYILSAKYGLLRPDELIEPYEQTLKTATKKEKQEWAQRVDKQLRELQTKDFIVLAGDDYFAPLVEAGSSDPLNYFTPMRSLSLGTRLAFLNEAIKIERRGAAIRSAYALFERISESRTPPRLADLLATDLPSHGVYFFFDGSEATRFSTVFPRLVRIGTHGISAGSTATLRNRLRTHFGTKAGQGNHRASVFRLHVGRALIERDSLQDQYPDWGKGQSAPRDITDREAALEARVSQYIGNLRVLAIPVIDTAGKSSMRATVERQFIAMFTEHLCALESGSPNWLGKFSDKASIKETGLWNVRDVGEQYDLKFLALLEAYLNKNGYR
;
A
#
# COMPACT_ATOMS: atom_id res chain seq x y z
N MET A 1 -24.10 22.86 9.17
CA MET A 1 -25.31 22.45 9.92
C MET A 1 -25.13 21.10 10.62
N TYR A 2 -24.74 20.03 9.93
CA TYR A 2 -24.52 18.72 10.57
C TYR A 2 -23.14 18.60 11.24
N VAL A 3 -23.12 18.22 12.52
CA VAL A 3 -21.88 18.21 13.34
C VAL A 3 -21.58 16.88 14.04
N SER A 4 -22.44 15.87 13.88
CA SER A 4 -22.25 14.59 14.56
C SER A 4 -20.94 13.90 14.12
N PRO A 5 -20.26 13.16 15.01
CA PRO A 5 -19.04 12.44 14.66
C PRO A 5 -19.24 11.46 13.50
N LEU A 6 -20.38 10.77 13.45
CA LEU A 6 -20.73 9.85 12.36
C LEU A 6 -20.83 10.60 11.03
N TYR A 7 -21.58 11.71 10.99
CA TYR A 7 -21.73 12.51 9.78
C TYR A 7 -20.39 13.02 9.27
N ARG A 8 -19.58 13.64 10.15
CA ARG A 8 -18.28 14.21 9.78
C ARG A 8 -17.33 13.15 9.19
N LYS A 9 -17.31 11.94 9.76
CA LYS A 9 -16.46 10.84 9.26
C LYS A 9 -17.00 10.24 7.96
N SER A 10 -18.31 10.06 7.84
CA SER A 10 -18.93 9.62 6.59
C SER A 10 -18.64 10.61 5.46
N LEU A 11 -18.81 11.91 5.72
CA LEU A 11 -18.48 12.98 4.78
C LEU A 11 -17.01 12.94 4.37
N GLN A 12 -16.10 12.85 5.34
CA GLN A 12 -14.66 12.76 5.07
C GLN A 12 -14.29 11.54 4.20
N LEU A 13 -14.93 10.39 4.43
CA LEU A 13 -14.70 9.19 3.63
C LEU A 13 -15.23 9.37 2.20
N THR A 14 -16.44 9.94 2.03
CA THR A 14 -17.01 10.20 0.70
C THR A 14 -16.20 11.22 -0.10
N GLU A 15 -15.64 12.23 0.57
CA GLU A 15 -14.70 13.19 -0.04
C GLU A 15 -13.44 12.49 -0.55
N LEU A 16 -12.87 11.56 0.24
CA LEU A 16 -11.69 10.78 -0.16
C LEU A 16 -11.97 9.85 -1.35
N TRP A 17 -13.18 9.32 -1.47
CA TRP A 17 -13.60 8.52 -2.62
C TRP A 17 -13.82 9.35 -3.88
N GLY A 18 -14.03 10.67 -3.76
CA GLY A 18 -14.29 11.54 -4.91
C GLY A 18 -15.58 11.19 -5.65
N VAL A 19 -16.55 10.58 -4.97
CA VAL A 19 -17.85 10.20 -5.53
C VAL A 19 -18.93 11.22 -5.17
N PRO A 20 -19.95 11.42 -6.04
CA PRO A 20 -21.12 12.21 -5.67
C PRO A 20 -21.79 11.62 -4.42
N PHE A 21 -22.20 12.49 -3.49
CA PHE A 21 -22.90 12.07 -2.27
C PHE A 21 -24.09 12.99 -2.00
N TYR A 22 -25.02 12.46 -1.21
CA TYR A 22 -26.25 13.14 -0.81
C TYR A 22 -26.47 12.94 0.70
N ILE A 23 -27.23 13.84 1.30
CA ILE A 23 -27.50 13.82 2.74
C ILE A 23 -28.97 13.41 2.96
N LEU A 24 -29.18 12.34 3.73
CA LEU A 24 -30.52 11.97 4.20
C LEU A 24 -30.91 12.88 5.38
N SER A 25 -31.91 13.72 5.13
CA SER A 25 -32.53 14.66 6.07
C SER A 25 -33.94 14.18 6.44
N ALA A 26 -34.24 14.13 7.74
CA ALA A 26 -35.59 13.81 8.21
C ALA A 26 -36.64 14.82 7.71
N LYS A 27 -36.27 16.10 7.59
CA LYS A 27 -37.17 17.16 7.12
C LYS A 27 -37.21 17.20 5.59
N TYR A 28 -36.06 17.40 4.97
CA TYR A 28 -35.98 17.72 3.55
C TYR A 28 -35.88 16.48 2.64
N GLY A 29 -35.68 15.28 3.19
CA GLY A 29 -35.55 14.05 2.40
C GLY A 29 -34.12 13.85 1.91
N LEU A 30 -33.89 13.87 0.61
CA LEU A 30 -32.56 13.81 0.01
C LEU A 30 -32.06 15.22 -0.32
N LEU A 31 -30.92 15.61 0.25
CA LEU A 31 -30.29 16.91 0.02
C LEU A 31 -28.99 16.78 -0.75
N ARG A 32 -28.68 17.78 -1.57
CA ARG A 32 -27.33 17.94 -2.14
C ARG A 32 -26.38 18.57 -1.11
N PRO A 33 -25.05 18.33 -1.21
CA PRO A 33 -24.09 18.88 -0.26
C PRO A 33 -24.03 20.41 -0.23
N ASP A 34 -24.36 21.05 -1.37
CA ASP A 34 -24.36 22.48 -1.60
C ASP A 34 -25.72 23.16 -1.33
N GLU A 35 -26.74 22.40 -0.94
CA GLU A 35 -28.09 22.92 -0.71
C GLU A 35 -28.17 23.74 0.59
N LEU A 36 -28.58 25.00 0.45
CA LEU A 36 -28.80 25.90 1.59
C LEU A 36 -30.14 25.56 2.25
N ILE A 37 -30.09 25.22 3.53
CA ILE A 37 -31.27 24.89 4.33
C ILE A 37 -31.29 25.70 5.62
N GLU A 38 -32.48 25.93 6.16
CA GLU A 38 -32.68 26.53 7.49
C GLU A 38 -32.41 25.51 8.61
N PRO A 39 -31.79 25.92 9.74
CA PRO A 39 -31.56 25.06 10.90
C PRO A 39 -32.84 24.38 11.38
N TYR A 40 -32.75 23.11 11.73
CA TYR A 40 -33.90 22.33 12.21
C TYR A 40 -33.45 21.21 13.16
N GLU A 41 -34.34 20.82 14.07
CA GLU A 41 -34.17 19.66 14.96
C GLU A 41 -35.31 18.66 14.69
N GLN A 42 -35.10 17.76 13.74
CA GLN A 42 -36.05 16.69 13.40
C GLN A 42 -35.29 15.38 13.17
N THR A 43 -35.84 14.29 13.68
CA THR A 43 -35.24 12.95 13.58
C THR A 43 -36.30 11.91 13.22
N LEU A 44 -35.94 10.93 12.39
CA LEU A 44 -36.81 9.79 12.12
C LEU A 44 -36.88 8.81 13.30
N LYS A 45 -35.98 8.90 14.28
CA LYS A 45 -35.97 7.97 15.43
C LYS A 45 -37.29 7.94 16.18
N THR A 46 -37.87 9.13 16.39
CA THR A 46 -39.12 9.32 17.13
C THR A 46 -40.35 9.41 16.22
N ALA A 47 -40.16 9.30 14.90
CA ALA A 47 -41.25 9.34 13.93
C ALA A 47 -42.07 8.03 13.99
N THR A 48 -43.38 8.17 13.80
CA THR A 48 -44.32 7.07 13.67
C THR A 48 -44.03 6.22 12.43
N LYS A 49 -44.57 5.00 12.39
CA LYS A 49 -44.43 4.12 11.22
C LYS A 49 -44.97 4.79 9.94
N LYS A 50 -46.10 5.50 10.03
CA LYS A 50 -46.72 6.21 8.91
C LYS A 50 -45.82 7.34 8.39
N GLU A 51 -45.28 8.18 9.29
CA GLU A 51 -44.36 9.26 8.91
C GLU A 51 -43.07 8.74 8.27
N LYS A 52 -42.51 7.63 8.78
CA LYS A 52 -41.36 6.96 8.17
C LYS A 52 -41.67 6.46 6.75
N GLN A 53 -42.86 5.90 6.53
CA GLN A 53 -43.30 5.43 5.22
C GLN A 53 -43.48 6.58 4.24
N GLU A 54 -44.16 7.66 4.63
CA GLU A 54 -44.35 8.86 3.81
C GLU A 54 -43.01 9.53 3.46
N TRP A 55 -42.11 9.64 4.45
CA TRP A 55 -40.75 10.12 4.23
C TRP A 55 -40.00 9.22 3.24
N ALA A 56 -40.06 7.91 3.42
CA ALA A 56 -39.33 6.96 2.59
C ALA A 56 -39.81 6.93 1.13
N GLN A 57 -41.11 6.99 0.90
CA GLN A 57 -41.68 7.07 -0.45
C GLN A 57 -41.21 8.32 -1.19
N ARG A 58 -41.16 9.46 -0.49
CA ARG A 58 -40.66 10.72 -1.05
C ARG A 58 -39.17 10.63 -1.40
N VAL A 59 -38.35 10.06 -0.51
CA VAL A 59 -36.91 9.91 -0.75
C VAL A 59 -36.61 8.87 -1.82
N ASP A 60 -37.35 7.77 -1.88
CA ASP A 60 -37.23 6.77 -2.95
C ASP A 60 -37.48 7.40 -4.33
N LYS A 61 -38.50 8.26 -4.45
CA LYS A 61 -38.71 9.05 -5.67
C LYS A 61 -37.50 9.93 -6.01
N GLN A 62 -36.95 10.67 -5.04
CA GLN A 62 -35.77 11.51 -5.24
C GLN A 62 -34.53 10.69 -5.66
N LEU A 63 -34.35 9.50 -5.09
CA LEU A 63 -33.26 8.60 -5.46
C LEU A 63 -33.42 8.07 -6.90
N ARG A 64 -34.65 7.75 -7.32
CA ARG A 64 -34.94 7.29 -8.69
C ARG A 64 -34.77 8.37 -9.76
N GLU A 65 -34.79 9.63 -9.38
CA GLU A 65 -34.48 10.76 -10.28
C GLU A 65 -32.96 10.87 -10.57
N LEU A 66 -32.12 10.14 -9.83
CA LEU A 66 -30.68 10.09 -10.06
C LEU A 66 -30.33 9.12 -11.21
N GLN A 67 -29.24 9.42 -11.92
CA GLN A 67 -28.76 8.60 -13.05
C GLN A 67 -27.99 7.35 -12.58
N THR A 68 -28.42 6.70 -11.49
CA THR A 68 -27.82 5.47 -10.95
C THR A 68 -28.85 4.66 -10.19
N LYS A 69 -28.66 3.34 -10.15
CA LYS A 69 -29.42 2.43 -9.27
C LYS A 69 -28.58 1.91 -8.09
N ASP A 70 -27.27 2.19 -8.09
CA ASP A 70 -26.32 1.69 -7.11
C ASP A 70 -25.94 2.77 -6.09
N PHE A 71 -26.09 2.43 -4.80
CA PHE A 71 -25.91 3.36 -3.69
C PHE A 71 -25.10 2.73 -2.55
N ILE A 72 -24.15 3.50 -2.02
CA ILE A 72 -23.46 3.18 -0.75
C ILE A 72 -24.15 3.98 0.36
N VAL A 73 -24.69 3.28 1.36
CA VAL A 73 -25.42 3.92 2.46
C VAL A 73 -24.57 3.90 3.73
N LEU A 74 -24.12 5.08 4.14
CA LEU A 74 -23.39 5.29 5.40
C LEU A 74 -24.31 5.78 6.54
N ALA A 75 -25.60 5.97 6.26
CA ALA A 75 -26.60 6.38 7.24
C ALA A 75 -27.00 5.22 8.18
N GLY A 76 -27.62 5.57 9.31
CA GLY A 76 -28.12 4.58 10.26
C GLY A 76 -29.44 3.92 9.82
N ASP A 77 -29.75 2.79 10.44
CA ASP A 77 -30.92 1.97 10.13
C ASP A 77 -32.26 2.71 10.26
N ASP A 78 -32.34 3.72 11.14
CA ASP A 78 -33.54 4.58 11.28
C ASP A 78 -33.94 5.27 9.97
N TYR A 79 -32.95 5.54 9.11
CA TYR A 79 -33.15 6.13 7.79
C TYR A 79 -33.15 5.06 6.69
N PHE A 80 -32.32 4.02 6.82
CA PHE A 80 -32.17 3.03 5.75
C PHE A 80 -33.32 2.02 5.67
N ALA A 81 -33.80 1.48 6.81
CA ALA A 81 -34.83 0.45 6.80
C ALA A 81 -36.15 0.92 6.12
N PRO A 82 -36.66 2.14 6.39
CA PRO A 82 -37.83 2.64 5.68
C PRO A 82 -37.64 2.75 4.15
N LEU A 83 -36.44 3.09 3.67
CA LEU A 83 -36.15 3.19 2.23
C LEU A 83 -36.22 1.84 1.53
N VAL A 84 -35.71 0.79 2.18
CA VAL A 84 -35.78 -0.58 1.64
C VAL A 84 -37.23 -1.05 1.55
N GLU A 85 -38.06 -0.74 2.57
CA GLU A 85 -39.49 -1.09 2.54
C GLU A 85 -40.24 -0.36 1.41
N ALA A 86 -39.99 0.94 1.23
CA ALA A 86 -40.65 1.76 0.23
C ALA A 86 -40.34 1.33 -1.21
N GLY A 87 -39.10 0.92 -1.49
CA GLY A 87 -38.65 0.49 -2.82
C GLY A 87 -38.87 -1.00 -3.13
N SER A 88 -39.57 -1.76 -2.28
CA SER A 88 -39.63 -3.23 -2.36
C SER A 88 -40.20 -3.81 -3.67
N SER A 89 -41.03 -3.05 -4.39
CA SER A 89 -41.59 -3.46 -5.69
C SER A 89 -40.62 -3.28 -6.87
N ASP A 90 -39.66 -2.37 -6.76
CA ASP A 90 -38.60 -2.13 -7.76
C ASP A 90 -37.30 -1.73 -7.01
N PRO A 91 -36.56 -2.70 -6.44
CA PRO A 91 -35.48 -2.40 -5.52
C PRO A 91 -34.29 -1.68 -6.17
N LEU A 92 -33.79 -0.66 -5.47
CA LEU A 92 -32.48 -0.07 -5.75
C LEU A 92 -31.37 -0.93 -5.12
N ASN A 93 -30.16 -0.87 -5.69
CA ASN A 93 -29.02 -1.64 -5.21
C ASN A 93 -28.31 -0.88 -4.09
N TYR A 94 -28.35 -1.42 -2.87
CA TYR A 94 -27.73 -0.79 -1.71
C TYR A 94 -26.56 -1.61 -1.16
N PHE A 95 -25.41 -0.98 -1.01
CA PHE A 95 -24.30 -1.48 -0.20
C PHE A 95 -24.24 -0.73 1.14
N THR A 96 -24.46 -1.46 2.23
CA THR A 96 -24.54 -0.87 3.58
C THR A 96 -23.43 -1.44 4.48
N PRO A 97 -22.19 -0.92 4.38
CA PRO A 97 -21.02 -1.53 5.04
C PRO A 97 -21.09 -1.49 6.58
N MET A 98 -21.98 -0.67 7.13
CA MET A 98 -22.12 -0.41 8.56
C MET A 98 -23.44 -0.89 9.17
N ARG A 99 -24.24 -1.65 8.40
CA ARG A 99 -25.53 -2.17 8.86
C ARG A 99 -25.31 -3.10 10.06
N SER A 100 -26.21 -3.04 11.02
CA SER A 100 -26.15 -3.82 12.28
C SER A 100 -24.96 -3.53 13.20
N LEU A 101 -24.03 -2.63 12.83
CA LEU A 101 -22.93 -2.22 13.69
C LEU A 101 -23.40 -1.22 14.76
N SER A 102 -22.88 -1.36 15.97
CA SER A 102 -23.03 -0.35 17.02
C SER A 102 -22.42 0.99 16.60
N LEU A 103 -22.86 2.10 17.18
CA LEU A 103 -22.30 3.43 16.86
C LEU A 103 -20.77 3.48 17.06
N GLY A 104 -20.26 2.89 18.13
CA GLY A 104 -18.82 2.81 18.38
C GLY A 104 -18.07 2.06 17.28
N THR A 105 -18.60 0.89 16.87
CA THR A 105 -18.01 0.08 15.79
C THR A 105 -18.09 0.79 14.43
N ARG A 106 -19.15 1.55 14.15
CA ARG A 106 -19.25 2.39 12.94
C ARG A 106 -18.17 3.45 12.89
N LEU A 107 -17.93 4.14 14.00
CA LEU A 107 -16.88 5.16 14.07
C LEU A 107 -15.48 4.54 13.91
N ALA A 108 -15.24 3.37 14.48
CA ALA A 108 -14.00 2.61 14.28
C ALA A 108 -13.82 2.20 12.82
N PHE A 109 -14.86 1.64 12.19
CA PHE A 109 -14.86 1.29 10.77
C PHE A 109 -14.50 2.49 9.87
N LEU A 110 -15.18 3.62 10.07
CA LEU A 110 -14.93 4.83 9.28
C LEU A 110 -13.50 5.35 9.48
N ASN A 111 -12.97 5.29 10.71
CA ASN A 111 -11.58 5.68 10.98
C ASN A 111 -10.58 4.83 10.20
N GLU A 112 -10.73 3.51 10.21
CA GLU A 112 -9.84 2.61 9.48
C GLU A 112 -10.00 2.76 7.96
N ALA A 113 -11.23 2.92 7.46
CA ALA A 113 -11.49 3.19 6.05
C ALA A 113 -10.80 4.48 5.58
N ILE A 114 -10.94 5.57 6.34
CA ILE A 114 -10.26 6.85 6.07
C ILE A 114 -8.75 6.69 6.08
N LYS A 115 -8.21 5.90 7.02
CA LYS A 115 -6.77 5.63 7.11
C LYS A 115 -6.27 4.87 5.88
N ILE A 116 -7.01 3.86 5.44
CA ILE A 116 -6.73 3.07 4.23
C ILE A 116 -6.72 3.98 2.99
N GLU A 117 -7.72 4.85 2.82
CA GLU A 117 -7.78 5.76 1.68
C GLU A 117 -6.63 6.76 1.67
N ARG A 118 -6.29 7.33 2.84
CA ARG A 118 -5.14 8.23 2.99
C ARG A 118 -3.81 7.55 2.69
N ARG A 119 -3.66 6.28 3.08
CA ARG A 119 -2.49 5.47 2.72
C ARG A 119 -2.44 5.19 1.22
N GLY A 120 -3.58 4.92 0.57
CA GLY A 120 -3.68 4.79 -0.88
C GLY A 120 -3.29 6.07 -1.62
N ALA A 121 -3.71 7.23 -1.13
CA ALA A 121 -3.28 8.53 -1.64
C ALA A 121 -1.77 8.76 -1.44
N ALA A 122 -1.22 8.38 -0.27
CA ALA A 122 0.21 8.47 -0.02
C ALA A 122 1.03 7.58 -0.98
N ILE A 123 0.57 6.37 -1.28
CA ILE A 123 1.23 5.49 -2.27
C ILE A 123 1.19 6.12 -3.67
N ARG A 124 0.05 6.69 -4.10
CA ARG A 124 -0.01 7.43 -5.38
C ARG A 124 1.01 8.56 -5.43
N SER A 125 1.10 9.35 -4.37
CA SER A 125 2.09 10.42 -4.26
C SER A 125 3.54 9.88 -4.25
N ALA A 126 3.79 8.73 -3.64
CA ALA A 126 5.10 8.08 -3.67
C ALA A 126 5.50 7.64 -5.09
N TYR A 127 4.57 7.07 -5.86
CA TYR A 127 4.83 6.75 -7.28
C TYR A 127 5.06 8.00 -8.11
N ALA A 128 4.27 9.08 -7.89
CA ALA A 128 4.52 10.37 -8.54
C ALA A 128 5.91 10.93 -8.20
N LEU A 129 6.38 10.76 -6.95
CA LEU A 129 7.74 11.11 -6.55
C LEU A 129 8.79 10.26 -7.30
N PHE A 130 8.59 8.95 -7.40
CA PHE A 130 9.50 8.07 -8.16
C PHE A 130 9.58 8.47 -9.63
N GLU A 131 8.45 8.81 -10.24
CA GLU A 131 8.38 9.29 -11.63
C GLU A 131 9.14 10.59 -11.83
N ARG A 132 9.00 11.56 -10.92
CA ARG A 132 9.75 12.82 -10.97
C ARG A 132 11.26 12.60 -10.86
N ILE A 133 11.70 11.80 -9.88
CA ILE A 133 13.13 11.57 -9.62
C ILE A 133 13.79 10.78 -10.75
N SER A 134 13.05 9.88 -11.43
CA SER A 134 13.67 8.92 -12.34
C SER A 134 14.02 9.45 -13.74
N GLU A 135 13.76 10.72 -14.07
CA GLU A 135 14.00 11.46 -15.33
C GLU A 135 13.58 10.72 -16.64
N SER A 136 14.12 9.53 -16.87
CA SER A 136 13.93 8.56 -17.96
C SER A 136 12.60 7.76 -17.96
N ARG A 137 11.62 8.10 -17.12
CA ARG A 137 10.32 7.40 -16.95
C ARG A 137 10.39 5.93 -16.50
N THR A 138 11.46 5.19 -16.74
CA THR A 138 11.59 3.78 -16.32
C THR A 138 12.95 3.53 -15.69
N PRO A 139 13.01 3.11 -14.41
CA PRO A 139 14.29 2.84 -13.77
C PRO A 139 15.07 1.71 -14.49
N PRO A 140 16.40 1.80 -14.56
CA PRO A 140 17.24 0.79 -15.19
C PRO A 140 17.18 -0.52 -14.41
N ARG A 141 17.52 -1.64 -15.06
CA ARG A 141 17.73 -2.90 -14.36
C ARG A 141 18.92 -2.78 -13.42
N LEU A 142 18.94 -3.56 -12.33
CA LEU A 142 20.07 -3.55 -11.41
C LEU A 142 21.41 -3.84 -12.12
N ALA A 143 21.39 -4.76 -13.09
CA ALA A 143 22.57 -5.10 -13.89
C ALA A 143 23.17 -3.88 -14.61
N ASP A 144 22.31 -2.98 -15.09
CA ASP A 144 22.68 -1.78 -15.86
C ASP A 144 23.03 -0.60 -14.92
N LEU A 145 22.26 -0.44 -13.84
CA LEU A 145 22.44 0.63 -12.85
C LEU A 145 23.83 0.58 -12.20
N LEU A 146 24.40 -0.60 -11.99
CA LEU A 146 25.72 -0.73 -11.39
C LEU A 146 26.85 -0.17 -12.27
N ALA A 147 26.59 0.12 -13.55
CA ALA A 147 27.54 0.78 -14.45
C ALA A 147 27.39 2.31 -14.48
N THR A 148 26.36 2.88 -13.85
CA THR A 148 26.11 4.33 -13.82
C THR A 148 26.67 4.97 -12.55
N ASP A 149 26.61 6.29 -12.48
CA ASP A 149 26.82 7.01 -11.23
C ASP A 149 25.66 6.75 -10.26
N LEU A 150 26.02 6.61 -8.99
CA LEU A 150 25.11 6.33 -7.88
C LEU A 150 25.51 7.22 -6.69
N PRO A 151 24.54 7.73 -5.93
CA PRO A 151 24.86 8.42 -4.69
C PRO A 151 25.58 7.47 -3.74
N SER A 152 26.50 8.01 -2.93
CA SER A 152 27.25 7.21 -1.94
C SER A 152 26.30 6.58 -0.90
N HIS A 153 25.25 7.32 -0.54
CA HIS A 153 24.25 6.94 0.47
C HIS A 153 22.83 7.27 0.04
N GLY A 154 21.86 6.46 0.48
CA GLY A 154 20.46 6.61 0.11
C GLY A 154 19.61 5.40 0.46
N VAL A 155 18.36 5.45 -0.01
CA VAL A 155 17.39 4.35 0.06
C VAL A 155 17.12 3.88 -1.36
N TYR A 156 17.14 2.56 -1.58
CA TYR A 156 16.88 1.95 -2.87
C TYR A 156 15.52 1.25 -2.91
N PHE A 157 14.93 1.26 -4.09
CA PHE A 157 13.59 0.76 -4.39
C PHE A 157 13.71 -0.18 -5.58
N PHE A 158 13.37 -1.46 -5.39
CA PHE A 158 13.29 -2.44 -6.45
C PHE A 158 11.86 -2.56 -6.95
N PHE A 159 11.70 -2.56 -8.27
CA PHE A 159 10.45 -2.76 -8.97
C PHE A 159 10.56 -3.99 -9.88
N ASP A 160 9.47 -4.74 -9.98
CA ASP A 160 9.42 -5.92 -10.85
C ASP A 160 8.72 -5.57 -12.15
N GLY A 161 9.48 -5.57 -13.26
CA GLY A 161 8.96 -5.20 -14.57
C GLY A 161 7.88 -6.13 -15.12
N SER A 162 7.66 -7.30 -14.51
CA SER A 162 6.57 -8.22 -14.84
C SER A 162 5.27 -7.94 -14.06
N GLU A 163 5.32 -7.03 -13.09
CA GLU A 163 4.23 -6.73 -12.18
C GLU A 163 3.70 -5.31 -12.44
N ALA A 164 2.45 -5.21 -12.89
CA ALA A 164 1.77 -3.93 -12.99
C ALA A 164 1.35 -3.42 -11.60
N THR A 165 1.18 -2.12 -11.47
CA THR A 165 0.58 -1.49 -10.29
C THR A 165 -0.59 -0.61 -10.67
N ARG A 166 -1.61 -0.50 -9.81
CA ARG A 166 -2.71 0.45 -9.97
C ARG A 166 -2.33 1.89 -9.62
N PHE A 167 -1.12 2.12 -9.10
CA PHE A 167 -0.67 3.41 -8.60
C PHE A 167 0.19 4.20 -9.61
N SER A 168 0.60 3.58 -10.71
CA SER A 168 1.33 4.21 -11.80
C SER A 168 1.03 3.51 -13.13
N THR A 169 1.04 4.26 -14.22
CA THR A 169 0.95 3.71 -15.59
C THR A 169 2.32 3.54 -16.25
N VAL A 170 3.38 3.99 -15.57
CA VAL A 170 4.74 4.07 -16.12
C VAL A 170 5.71 3.21 -15.31
N PHE A 171 5.56 3.21 -13.98
CA PHE A 171 6.38 2.41 -13.08
C PHE A 171 5.79 1.01 -12.89
N PRO A 172 6.63 -0.03 -12.81
CA PRO A 172 6.20 -1.34 -12.34
C PRO A 172 5.90 -1.32 -10.84
N ARG A 173 5.34 -2.41 -10.34
CA ARG A 173 5.08 -2.60 -8.92
C ARG A 173 6.38 -2.62 -8.11
N LEU A 174 6.40 -1.84 -7.03
CA LEU A 174 7.43 -1.89 -6.00
C LEU A 174 7.40 -3.26 -5.29
N VAL A 175 8.55 -3.93 -5.23
CA VAL A 175 8.70 -5.26 -4.63
C VAL A 175 9.73 -5.32 -3.51
N ARG A 176 10.60 -4.31 -3.35
CA ARG A 176 11.50 -4.24 -2.21
C ARG A 176 11.98 -2.83 -1.95
N ILE A 177 12.10 -2.48 -0.68
CA ILE A 177 12.74 -1.24 -0.23
C ILE A 177 13.96 -1.64 0.60
N GLY A 178 15.04 -0.87 0.53
CA GLY A 178 16.12 -1.07 1.48
C GLY A 178 17.13 0.07 1.61
N THR A 179 17.95 -0.01 2.65
CA THR A 179 19.12 0.88 2.82
C THR A 179 20.40 0.10 3.14
N HIS A 180 21.44 0.83 3.53
CA HIS A 180 22.77 0.34 3.91
C HIS A 180 23.41 1.20 5.00
N GLY A 181 24.39 0.62 5.70
CA GLY A 181 25.29 1.35 6.58
C GLY A 181 24.61 2.13 7.71
N ILE A 182 23.62 1.52 8.39
CA ILE A 182 22.87 2.17 9.49
C ILE A 182 23.48 1.94 10.88
N SER A 183 24.39 0.97 11.00
CA SER A 183 25.13 0.74 12.24
C SER A 183 26.22 1.80 12.42
N ALA A 184 26.42 2.26 13.65
CA ALA A 184 27.44 3.26 13.98
C ALA A 184 28.83 2.81 13.48
N GLY A 185 29.56 3.72 12.82
CA GLY A 185 30.88 3.45 12.25
C GLY A 185 30.89 2.64 10.95
N SER A 186 29.74 2.34 10.34
CA SER A 186 29.71 1.61 9.07
C SER A 186 30.28 2.45 7.92
N THR A 187 31.14 1.83 7.12
CA THR A 187 31.71 2.38 5.87
C THR A 187 31.03 1.83 4.62
N ALA A 188 29.93 1.09 4.78
CA ALA A 188 29.20 0.50 3.67
C ALA A 188 28.57 1.58 2.78
N THR A 189 28.66 1.41 1.46
CA THR A 189 28.07 2.32 0.47
C THR A 189 26.85 1.69 -0.22
N LEU A 190 26.04 2.53 -0.86
CA LEU A 190 24.88 2.08 -1.65
C LEU A 190 25.31 1.11 -2.74
N ARG A 191 26.36 1.48 -3.49
CA ARG A 191 26.93 0.66 -4.57
C ARG A 191 27.37 -0.71 -4.05
N ASN A 192 28.06 -0.76 -2.91
CA ASN A 192 28.49 -2.03 -2.33
C ASN A 192 27.29 -2.90 -1.95
N ARG A 193 26.24 -2.30 -1.36
CA ARG A 193 25.03 -3.04 -1.00
C ARG A 193 24.28 -3.59 -2.22
N LEU A 194 24.11 -2.78 -3.26
CA LEU A 194 23.47 -3.20 -4.52
C LEU A 194 24.29 -4.30 -5.22
N ARG A 195 25.62 -4.22 -5.20
CA ARG A 195 26.50 -5.31 -5.67
C ARG A 195 26.32 -6.60 -4.88
N THR A 196 26.19 -6.54 -3.56
CA THR A 196 25.87 -7.72 -2.73
C THR A 196 24.54 -8.37 -3.13
N HIS A 197 23.55 -7.58 -3.54
CA HIS A 197 22.29 -8.12 -4.07
C HIS A 197 22.44 -8.71 -5.48
N PHE A 198 23.12 -8.00 -6.38
CA PHE A 198 23.36 -8.45 -7.75
C PHE A 198 24.19 -9.74 -7.83
N GLY A 199 25.21 -9.86 -6.99
CA GLY A 199 26.25 -10.87 -7.14
C GLY A 199 27.35 -10.43 -8.11
N THR A 200 27.94 -11.38 -8.84
CA THR A 200 28.96 -11.14 -9.86
C THR A 200 28.36 -11.19 -11.26
N LYS A 201 29.07 -10.64 -12.25
CA LYS A 201 28.66 -10.74 -13.66
C LYS A 201 28.61 -12.19 -14.18
N ALA A 202 29.34 -13.10 -13.52
CA ALA A 202 29.29 -14.54 -13.82
C ALA A 202 28.08 -15.25 -13.17
N GLY A 203 27.16 -14.50 -12.55
CA GLY A 203 25.99 -15.04 -11.87
C GLY A 203 26.25 -15.60 -10.47
N GLN A 204 27.47 -15.48 -9.94
CA GLN A 204 27.75 -15.95 -8.59
C GLN A 204 27.14 -15.00 -7.55
N GLY A 205 26.64 -15.53 -6.45
CA GLY A 205 26.07 -14.74 -5.37
C GLY A 205 26.43 -15.30 -4.00
N ASN A 206 25.92 -14.63 -2.97
CA ASN A 206 26.06 -15.09 -1.59
C ASN A 206 24.76 -14.79 -0.84
N HIS A 207 23.86 -15.78 -0.81
CA HIS A 207 22.61 -15.67 -0.06
C HIS A 207 22.83 -15.57 1.45
N ARG A 208 23.92 -16.13 1.99
CA ARG A 208 24.23 -16.08 3.43
C ARG A 208 24.57 -14.65 3.89
N ALA A 209 25.13 -13.83 3.00
CA ALA A 209 25.38 -12.40 3.25
C ALA A 209 24.20 -11.47 2.86
N SER A 210 23.14 -12.02 2.26
CA SER A 210 22.07 -11.23 1.64
C SER A 210 20.71 -11.87 1.87
N VAL A 211 19.99 -11.39 2.89
CA VAL A 211 18.64 -11.88 3.23
C VAL A 211 17.67 -11.80 2.05
N PHE A 212 17.82 -10.80 1.16
CA PHE A 212 17.02 -10.73 -0.05
C PHE A 212 17.25 -11.94 -0.97
N ARG A 213 18.53 -12.25 -1.22
CA ARG A 213 18.94 -13.41 -2.02
C ARG A 213 18.47 -14.73 -1.41
N LEU A 214 18.60 -14.85 -0.08
CA LEU A 214 18.09 -15.99 0.67
C LEU A 214 16.61 -16.25 0.39
N HIS A 215 15.76 -15.22 0.51
CA HIS A 215 14.33 -15.37 0.28
C HIS A 215 13.97 -15.63 -1.18
N VAL A 216 14.64 -14.99 -2.14
CA VAL A 216 14.45 -15.29 -3.56
C VAL A 216 14.80 -16.75 -3.87
N GLY A 217 15.92 -17.25 -3.35
CA GLY A 217 16.31 -18.65 -3.54
C GLY A 217 15.35 -19.63 -2.90
N ARG A 218 14.85 -19.34 -1.69
CA ARG A 218 13.82 -20.17 -1.04
C ARG A 218 12.53 -20.22 -1.86
N ALA A 219 12.11 -19.09 -2.42
CA ALA A 219 10.93 -19.04 -3.27
C ALA A 219 11.12 -19.83 -4.58
N LEU A 220 12.32 -19.81 -5.18
CA LEU A 220 12.65 -20.64 -6.34
C LEU A 220 12.63 -22.14 -5.99
N ILE A 221 13.21 -22.51 -4.84
CA ILE A 221 13.20 -23.89 -4.34
C ILE A 221 11.77 -24.38 -4.17
N GLU A 222 10.91 -23.58 -3.53
CA GLU A 222 9.53 -23.96 -3.27
C GLU A 222 8.72 -24.08 -4.57
N ARG A 223 8.79 -23.09 -5.45
CA ARG A 223 8.06 -23.08 -6.72
C ARG A 223 8.38 -24.28 -7.60
N ASP A 224 9.66 -24.65 -7.65
CA ASP A 224 10.16 -25.67 -8.57
C ASP A 224 10.38 -27.03 -7.88
N SER A 225 10.00 -27.18 -6.61
CA SER A 225 10.17 -28.41 -5.81
C SER A 225 11.62 -28.91 -5.75
N LEU A 226 12.57 -28.03 -5.40
CA LEU A 226 14.01 -28.31 -5.42
C LEU A 226 14.62 -28.57 -4.02
N GLN A 227 13.81 -28.93 -3.03
CA GLN A 227 14.23 -29.08 -1.63
C GLN A 227 15.32 -30.14 -1.49
N ASP A 228 15.19 -31.26 -2.22
CA ASP A 228 16.18 -32.35 -2.22
C ASP A 228 17.48 -31.97 -2.94
N GLN A 229 17.42 -31.07 -3.92
CA GLN A 229 18.59 -30.60 -4.66
C GLN A 229 19.40 -29.55 -3.87
N TYR A 230 18.72 -28.71 -3.08
CA TYR A 230 19.35 -27.65 -2.29
C TYR A 230 19.00 -27.75 -0.80
N PRO A 231 19.31 -28.87 -0.13
CA PRO A 231 18.90 -29.11 1.26
C PRO A 231 19.56 -28.14 2.25
N ASP A 232 20.68 -27.52 1.89
CA ASP A 232 21.48 -26.65 2.75
C ASP A 232 21.27 -25.15 2.52
N TRP A 233 20.37 -24.80 1.59
CA TRP A 233 20.07 -23.41 1.28
C TRP A 233 19.52 -22.66 2.50
N GLY A 234 20.24 -21.62 2.93
CA GLY A 234 19.87 -20.84 4.09
C GLY A 234 20.16 -21.51 5.44
N LYS A 235 20.97 -22.57 5.48
CA LYS A 235 21.57 -23.07 6.71
C LYS A 235 22.91 -22.38 6.99
N GLY A 236 23.07 -21.91 8.23
CA GLY A 236 24.29 -21.28 8.70
C GLY A 236 24.60 -19.92 8.08
N GLN A 237 25.69 -19.30 8.55
CA GLN A 237 26.21 -18.03 8.01
C GLN A 237 27.37 -18.25 7.02
N SER A 238 27.90 -19.47 6.96
CA SER A 238 28.93 -19.93 6.02
C SER A 238 28.67 -21.41 5.68
N ALA A 239 29.31 -21.89 4.62
CA ALA A 239 29.30 -23.31 4.25
C ALA A 239 30.63 -23.69 3.59
N PRO A 240 31.06 -24.96 3.64
CA PRO A 240 32.25 -25.42 2.94
C PRO A 240 32.04 -25.41 1.42
N ARG A 241 33.16 -25.49 0.68
CA ARG A 241 33.18 -25.26 -0.77
C ARG A 241 32.31 -26.24 -1.57
N ASP A 242 32.24 -27.49 -1.14
CA ASP A 242 31.41 -28.52 -1.78
C ASP A 242 29.90 -28.20 -1.72
N ILE A 243 29.44 -27.53 -0.66
CA ILE A 243 28.06 -27.05 -0.55
C ILE A 243 27.87 -25.83 -1.45
N THR A 244 28.79 -24.86 -1.39
CA THR A 244 28.65 -23.63 -2.19
C THR A 244 28.73 -23.91 -3.70
N ASP A 245 29.54 -24.89 -4.11
CA ASP A 245 29.65 -25.30 -5.52
C ASP A 245 28.35 -25.97 -6.00
N ARG A 246 27.67 -26.75 -5.13
CA ARG A 246 26.33 -27.32 -5.42
C ARG A 246 25.24 -26.25 -5.50
N GLU A 247 25.32 -25.21 -4.67
CA GLU A 247 24.36 -24.10 -4.66
C GLU A 247 24.58 -23.09 -5.81
N ALA A 248 25.70 -23.17 -6.53
CA ALA A 248 26.10 -22.18 -7.54
C ALA A 248 25.06 -22.00 -8.66
N ALA A 249 24.42 -23.08 -9.10
CA ALA A 249 23.37 -23.02 -10.12
C ALA A 249 22.14 -22.25 -9.63
N LEU A 250 21.70 -22.46 -8.38
CA LEU A 250 20.60 -21.71 -7.79
C LEU A 250 21.00 -20.25 -7.52
N GLU A 251 22.22 -20.00 -7.04
CA GLU A 251 22.77 -18.65 -6.89
C GLU A 251 22.70 -17.86 -8.21
N ALA A 252 23.03 -18.49 -9.34
CA ALA A 252 22.93 -17.89 -10.68
C ALA A 252 21.50 -17.51 -11.06
N ARG A 253 20.53 -18.38 -10.76
CA ARG A 253 19.10 -18.10 -10.97
C ARG A 253 18.61 -16.93 -10.11
N VAL A 254 19.06 -16.84 -8.87
CA VAL A 254 18.77 -15.70 -7.99
C VAL A 254 19.39 -14.41 -8.53
N SER A 255 20.64 -14.46 -9.01
CA SER A 255 21.32 -13.30 -9.62
C SER A 255 20.60 -12.84 -10.88
N GLN A 256 20.13 -13.77 -11.72
CA GLN A 256 19.33 -13.44 -12.90
C GLN A 256 18.02 -12.75 -12.50
N TYR A 257 17.29 -13.28 -11.52
CA TYR A 257 16.05 -12.67 -11.05
C TYR A 257 16.28 -11.25 -10.49
N ILE A 258 17.19 -11.09 -9.53
CA ILE A 258 17.44 -9.78 -8.88
C ILE A 258 18.07 -8.80 -9.88
N GLY A 259 18.94 -9.27 -10.77
CA GLY A 259 19.58 -8.46 -11.80
C GLY A 259 18.59 -7.88 -12.82
N ASN A 260 17.47 -8.58 -13.05
CA ASN A 260 16.40 -8.12 -13.95
C ASN A 260 15.42 -7.14 -13.31
N LEU A 261 15.40 -7.03 -11.98
CA LEU A 261 14.57 -6.05 -11.29
C LEU A 261 15.07 -4.63 -11.59
N ARG A 262 14.14 -3.69 -11.65
CA ARG A 262 14.43 -2.27 -11.89
C ARG A 262 14.71 -1.57 -10.58
N VAL A 263 15.65 -0.62 -10.57
CA VAL A 263 16.09 0.01 -9.32
C VAL A 263 16.12 1.52 -9.43
N LEU A 264 15.46 2.19 -8.48
CA LEU A 264 15.58 3.62 -8.23
C LEU A 264 16.31 3.82 -6.89
N ALA A 265 17.21 4.81 -6.82
CA ALA A 265 17.86 5.21 -5.59
C ALA A 265 17.51 6.68 -5.27
N ILE A 266 17.00 6.92 -4.07
CA ILE A 266 16.79 8.27 -3.55
C ILE A 266 17.97 8.63 -2.65
N PRO A 267 18.72 9.70 -2.98
CA PRO A 267 19.84 10.15 -2.15
C PRO A 267 19.32 10.70 -0.82
N VAL A 268 19.82 10.09 0.26
CA VAL A 268 19.52 10.47 1.64
C VAL A 268 20.85 10.44 2.37
N ILE A 269 21.46 11.62 2.51
CA ILE A 269 22.83 11.76 3.03
C ILE A 269 22.73 12.17 4.50
N ASP A 270 23.06 11.23 5.37
CA ASP A 270 23.07 11.38 6.83
C ASP A 270 24.10 10.45 7.48
N THR A 271 24.47 10.74 8.73
CA THR A 271 25.43 9.94 9.50
C THR A 271 24.82 8.60 9.91
N ALA A 272 25.60 7.53 9.80
CA ALA A 272 25.20 6.21 10.28
C ALA A 272 24.95 6.21 11.79
N GLY A 273 23.82 5.67 12.24
CA GLY A 273 23.46 5.60 13.65
C GLY A 273 21.96 5.39 13.89
N LYS A 274 21.57 5.31 15.17
CA LYS A 274 20.16 5.08 15.58
C LYS A 274 19.20 6.18 15.10
N SER A 275 19.70 7.39 14.86
CA SER A 275 18.95 8.53 14.33
C SER A 275 19.04 8.64 12.80
N SER A 276 19.44 7.58 12.10
CA SER A 276 19.61 7.65 10.66
C SER A 276 18.28 7.92 9.95
N MET A 277 18.28 8.99 9.15
CA MET A 277 17.17 9.36 8.30
C MET A 277 16.94 8.31 7.21
N ARG A 278 18.00 7.68 6.68
CA ARG A 278 17.87 6.53 5.78
C ARG A 278 17.03 5.39 6.38
N ALA A 279 17.30 5.04 7.64
CA ALA A 279 16.53 4.01 8.34
C ALA A 279 15.07 4.43 8.53
N THR A 280 14.82 5.70 8.85
CA THR A 280 13.45 6.23 8.94
C THR A 280 12.73 6.19 7.60
N VAL A 281 13.39 6.59 6.51
CA VAL A 281 12.83 6.57 5.16
C VAL A 281 12.50 5.15 4.72
N GLU A 282 13.43 4.19 4.89
CA GLU A 282 13.18 2.77 4.60
C GLU A 282 11.96 2.26 5.38
N ARG A 283 11.95 2.44 6.70
CA ARG A 283 10.90 1.97 7.60
C ARG A 283 9.53 2.58 7.26
N GLN A 284 9.47 3.89 7.02
CA GLN A 284 8.20 4.55 6.68
C GLN A 284 7.68 4.18 5.30
N PHE A 285 8.54 3.93 4.31
CA PHE A 285 8.08 3.36 3.03
C PHE A 285 7.58 1.93 3.21
N ILE A 286 8.28 1.07 3.98
CA ILE A 286 7.78 -0.30 4.23
C ILE A 286 6.40 -0.23 4.93
N ALA A 287 6.26 0.59 5.96
CA ALA A 287 4.99 0.80 6.66
C ALA A 287 3.89 1.33 5.72
N MET A 288 4.20 2.31 4.85
CA MET A 288 3.23 2.85 3.89
C MET A 288 2.60 1.75 3.01
N PHE A 289 3.38 0.76 2.60
CA PHE A 289 2.91 -0.33 1.73
C PHE A 289 2.35 -1.52 2.50
N THR A 290 2.65 -1.66 3.80
CA THR A 290 2.40 -2.91 4.54
C THR A 290 1.72 -2.76 5.90
N GLU A 291 1.38 -1.54 6.34
CA GLU A 291 0.83 -1.28 7.67
C GLU A 291 -0.32 -2.24 8.02
N HIS A 292 -0.28 -2.80 9.24
CA HIS A 292 -1.17 -3.87 9.72
C HIS A 292 -1.16 -5.16 8.90
N LEU A 293 -0.07 -5.44 8.17
CA LEU A 293 0.06 -6.52 7.18
C LEU A 293 -1.02 -6.48 6.09
N CYS A 294 -1.68 -5.33 5.95
CA CYS A 294 -2.71 -5.10 4.96
C CYS A 294 -2.06 -4.37 3.78
N ALA A 295 -1.64 -5.10 2.75
CA ALA A 295 -1.18 -4.45 1.53
C ALA A 295 -2.36 -3.89 0.73
N LEU A 296 -2.20 -2.66 0.21
CA LEU A 296 -3.21 -2.03 -0.65
C LEU A 296 -3.15 -2.52 -2.11
N GLU A 297 -2.20 -3.37 -2.42
CA GLU A 297 -2.03 -4.05 -3.69
C GLU A 297 -1.29 -5.36 -3.44
N SER A 298 -1.72 -6.44 -4.11
CA SER A 298 -1.07 -7.74 -4.03
C SER A 298 -0.27 -8.01 -5.30
N GLY A 299 0.81 -8.80 -5.19
CA GLY A 299 1.50 -9.32 -6.36
C GLY A 299 0.64 -10.29 -7.15
N SER A 300 0.89 -10.39 -8.46
CA SER A 300 0.19 -11.35 -9.32
C SER A 300 0.35 -12.79 -8.80
N PRO A 301 -0.54 -13.72 -9.17
CA PRO A 301 -0.41 -15.12 -8.78
C PRO A 301 0.93 -15.76 -9.18
N ASN A 302 1.55 -15.26 -10.26
CA ASN A 302 2.81 -15.77 -10.80
C ASN A 302 4.05 -15.05 -10.26
N TRP A 303 3.88 -13.99 -9.47
CA TRP A 303 4.99 -13.30 -8.84
C TRP A 303 5.76 -14.26 -7.93
N LEU A 304 7.09 -14.33 -8.09
CA LEU A 304 7.92 -15.30 -7.38
C LEU A 304 7.75 -15.24 -5.85
N GLY A 305 7.48 -14.06 -5.29
CA GLY A 305 7.26 -13.91 -3.85
C GLY A 305 6.03 -14.66 -3.30
N LYS A 306 5.08 -15.08 -4.15
CA LYS A 306 3.96 -15.94 -3.76
C LYS A 306 4.39 -17.35 -3.32
N PHE A 307 5.57 -17.78 -3.74
CA PHE A 307 6.17 -19.06 -3.36
C PHE A 307 7.10 -18.95 -2.13
N SER A 308 7.12 -17.80 -1.45
CA SER A 308 7.96 -17.64 -0.26
C SER A 308 7.45 -18.46 0.93
N ASP A 309 8.40 -19.02 1.69
CA ASP A 309 8.19 -19.61 3.02
C ASP A 309 7.77 -18.58 4.09
N LYS A 310 7.81 -17.28 3.78
CA LYS A 310 7.41 -16.20 4.70
C LYS A 310 6.04 -15.65 4.35
N ALA A 311 5.11 -15.75 5.31
CA ALA A 311 3.78 -15.15 5.21
C ALA A 311 3.85 -13.64 4.90
N SER A 312 4.76 -12.92 5.58
CA SER A 312 4.96 -11.49 5.33
C SER A 312 5.27 -11.15 3.88
N ILE A 313 6.07 -11.96 3.17
CA ILE A 313 6.37 -11.72 1.75
C ILE A 313 5.15 -12.01 0.88
N LYS A 314 4.47 -13.15 1.14
CA LYS A 314 3.29 -13.58 0.37
C LYS A 314 2.12 -12.61 0.47
N GLU A 315 1.87 -12.13 1.69
CA GLU A 315 0.73 -11.28 2.05
C GLU A 315 0.98 -9.83 1.66
N THR A 316 2.17 -9.30 1.96
CA THR A 316 2.44 -7.87 1.72
C THR A 316 2.86 -7.55 0.29
N GLY A 317 3.30 -8.55 -0.48
CA GLY A 317 3.83 -8.30 -1.83
C GLY A 317 5.22 -7.67 -1.87
N LEU A 318 5.91 -7.55 -0.72
CA LEU A 318 7.28 -7.05 -0.63
C LEU A 318 8.26 -8.15 -0.19
N TRP A 319 9.47 -8.14 -0.72
CA TRP A 319 10.59 -8.96 -0.25
C TRP A 319 11.18 -8.47 1.10
N ASN A 320 10.48 -7.60 1.82
CA ASN A 320 10.82 -7.12 3.14
C ASN A 320 10.21 -8.04 4.20
N VAL A 321 10.95 -8.30 5.28
CA VAL A 321 10.50 -9.15 6.40
C VAL A 321 10.60 -8.42 7.74
N ARG A 322 11.52 -7.45 7.84
CA ARG A 322 11.60 -6.51 8.95
C ARG A 322 10.74 -5.29 8.64
N ASP A 323 10.24 -4.66 9.70
CA ASP A 323 9.46 -3.41 9.66
C ASP A 323 8.12 -3.49 8.90
N VAL A 324 7.74 -4.69 8.42
CA VAL A 324 6.44 -4.95 7.80
C VAL A 324 5.33 -4.86 8.84
N GLY A 325 4.19 -4.27 8.46
CA GLY A 325 3.06 -4.12 9.38
C GLY A 325 3.16 -2.95 10.34
N GLU A 326 4.28 -2.23 10.38
CA GLU A 326 4.44 -1.05 11.23
C GLU A 326 3.48 0.10 10.88
N GLN A 327 3.31 1.02 11.82
CA GLN A 327 2.45 2.18 11.63
C GLN A 327 3.05 3.18 10.63
N TYR A 328 2.23 3.61 9.67
CA TYR A 328 2.59 4.66 8.72
C TYR A 328 2.25 6.05 9.28
N ASP A 329 3.22 6.97 9.26
CA ASP A 329 2.99 8.39 9.55
C ASP A 329 2.56 9.12 8.26
N LEU A 330 1.32 9.61 8.24
CA LEU A 330 0.75 10.34 7.11
C LEU A 330 1.53 11.62 6.74
N LYS A 331 2.32 12.18 7.66
CA LYS A 331 3.15 13.37 7.41
C LYS A 331 4.48 13.05 6.74
N PHE A 332 4.90 11.77 6.77
CA PHE A 332 6.21 11.33 6.30
C PHE A 332 6.54 11.81 4.89
N LEU A 333 5.64 11.56 3.93
CA LEU A 333 5.95 11.82 2.54
C LEU A 333 6.13 13.33 2.26
N ALA A 334 5.31 14.17 2.89
CA ALA A 334 5.46 15.62 2.77
C ALA A 334 6.79 16.12 3.38
N LEU A 335 7.22 15.55 4.51
CA LEU A 335 8.50 15.85 5.12
C LEU A 335 9.68 15.39 4.24
N LEU A 336 9.57 14.22 3.62
CA LEU A 336 10.57 13.72 2.69
C LEU A 336 10.67 14.61 1.44
N GLU A 337 9.55 14.99 0.83
CA GLU A 337 9.55 15.89 -0.32
C GLU A 337 10.18 17.25 0.03
N ALA A 338 9.85 17.82 1.19
CA ALA A 338 10.46 19.05 1.66
C ALA A 338 11.98 18.91 1.84
N TYR A 339 12.45 17.77 2.36
CA TYR A 339 13.87 17.45 2.46
C TYR A 339 14.53 17.37 1.08
N LEU A 340 13.94 16.63 0.13
CA LEU A 340 14.49 16.43 -1.21
C LEU A 340 14.61 17.77 -1.96
N ASN A 341 13.54 18.57 -1.94
CA ASN A 341 13.52 19.90 -2.54
C ASN A 341 14.59 20.83 -1.98
N LYS A 342 14.78 20.83 -0.65
CA LYS A 342 15.82 21.65 0.01
C LYS A 342 17.24 21.25 -0.41
N ASN A 343 17.45 19.99 -0.77
CA ASN A 343 18.75 19.46 -1.16
C ASN A 343 18.94 19.38 -2.69
N GLY A 344 18.05 20.00 -3.48
CA GLY A 344 18.17 20.09 -4.93
C GLY A 344 17.76 18.83 -5.70
N TYR A 345 17.14 17.86 -5.02
CA TYR A 345 16.55 16.69 -5.65
C TYR A 345 15.10 17.05 -6.00
N ARG A 346 14.85 17.42 -7.28
CA ARG A 346 13.53 17.85 -7.78
C ARG A 346 12.80 16.71 -8.49
#